data_AF-A0A6M1MJS6-F1
#
_entry.id   AF-A0A6M1MJS6-F1
#
_cell.length_a   1.000
_cell.length_b   1.000
_cell.length_c   1.000
_cell.angle_alpha   90.00
_cell.angle_beta   90.00
_cell.angle_gamma   90.00
#
_symmetry.space_group_name_H-M   'P 1'
#
loop_
_entity.id
_entity.type
_entity.pdbx_description
1 polymer ?
#
loop_
_entity_poly.entity_id
_entity_poly.type
_entity_poly.pdbx_seq_one_letter_code
_entity_poly.pdbx_strand_id
1 'polypeptide(L)'
;MDTVTRGVAIYAILLLITRLSGRRTLAQATPFDFVLLLIIAETTQQALLGDDFSLTNAVVLIVTLFAVDIALSFVKRWSSRIALWLDGTPTVLISGGKIDAEAMRRARVSLEEVLETARHQHGLKSLAQVDAAVLETGGHISVIPKDQS
;
A
#
# COMPACT_ATOMS: atom_id res chain seq x y z
N MET A 1 -15.69 -31.04 15.84
CA MET A 1 -15.12 -31.19 14.47
C MET A 1 -14.87 -29.81 13.85
N ASP A 2 -14.55 -28.80 14.66
CA ASP A 2 -14.86 -27.42 14.31
C ASP A 2 -13.68 -26.65 13.73
N THR A 3 -12.45 -26.92 14.17
CA THR A 3 -11.29 -26.12 13.75
C THR A 3 -10.93 -26.32 12.28
N VAL A 4 -11.06 -27.54 11.77
CA VAL A 4 -10.74 -27.86 10.36
C VAL A 4 -11.76 -27.24 9.40
N THR A 5 -13.05 -27.37 9.68
CA THR A 5 -14.13 -26.75 8.89
C THR A 5 -14.12 -25.22 8.99
N ARG A 6 -13.87 -24.66 10.18
CA ARG A 6 -13.65 -23.21 10.37
C ARG A 6 -12.45 -22.72 9.56
N GLY A 7 -11.34 -23.45 9.58
CA GLY A 7 -10.15 -23.13 8.79
C GLY A 7 -10.40 -23.13 7.28
N VAL A 8 -11.10 -24.16 6.76
CA VAL A 8 -11.50 -24.23 5.35
C VAL A 8 -12.45 -23.09 4.98
N ALA A 9 -13.41 -22.75 5.84
CA ALA A 9 -14.35 -21.66 5.59
C ALA A 9 -13.66 -20.28 5.54
N ILE A 10 -12.77 -20.00 6.51
CA ILE A 10 -12.02 -18.74 6.53
C ILE A 10 -11.08 -18.67 5.32
N TYR A 11 -10.39 -19.76 4.98
CA TYR A 11 -9.55 -19.81 3.80
C TYR A 11 -10.34 -19.49 2.52
N ALA A 12 -11.52 -20.09 2.35
CA ALA A 12 -12.39 -19.83 1.20
C ALA A 12 -12.84 -18.36 1.14
N ILE A 13 -13.20 -17.75 2.28
CA ILE A 13 -13.59 -16.33 2.36
C ILE A 13 -12.43 -15.41 1.99
N LEU A 14 -11.25 -15.62 2.57
CA LEU A 14 -10.06 -14.83 2.27
C LEU A 14 -9.64 -15.00 0.80
N LEU A 15 -9.76 -16.20 0.24
CA LEU A 15 -9.52 -16.47 -1.17
C LEU A 15 -10.50 -15.71 -2.07
N LEU A 16 -11.79 -15.66 -1.69
CA LEU A 16 -12.81 -14.92 -2.44
C LEU A 16 -12.50 -13.42 -2.42
N ILE A 17 -12.19 -12.89 -1.24
CA ILE A 17 -11.84 -11.48 -1.02
C ILE A 17 -10.61 -11.08 -1.83
N THR A 18 -9.54 -11.86 -1.76
CA THR A 18 -8.32 -11.60 -2.54
C THR A 18 -8.58 -11.67 -4.04
N ARG A 19 -9.44 -12.58 -4.51
CA ARG A 19 -9.88 -12.65 -5.91
C ARG A 19 -10.68 -11.41 -6.34
N LEU A 20 -11.56 -10.91 -5.46
CA LEU A 20 -12.42 -9.74 -5.68
C LEU A 20 -11.64 -8.41 -5.63
N SER A 21 -10.61 -8.31 -4.79
CA SER A 21 -9.72 -7.13 -4.71
C SER A 21 -8.93 -6.86 -5.99
N GLY A 22 -8.88 -7.80 -6.93
CA GLY A 22 -8.23 -7.60 -8.23
C GLY A 22 -6.69 -7.61 -8.17
N ARG A 23 -6.04 -6.99 -9.16
CA ARG A 23 -4.59 -7.03 -9.40
C ARG A 23 -3.77 -6.04 -8.55
N ARG A 24 -4.25 -5.62 -7.37
CA ARG A 24 -3.45 -4.77 -6.48
C ARG A 24 -2.33 -5.64 -5.90
N THR A 25 -1.17 -5.63 -6.56
CA THR A 25 -0.01 -6.45 -6.21
C THR A 25 0.52 -6.04 -4.84
N LEU A 26 1.14 -6.97 -4.09
CA LEU A 26 1.83 -6.68 -2.82
C LEU A 26 2.78 -5.46 -2.90
N ALA A 27 3.35 -5.19 -4.08
CA ALA A 27 4.25 -4.06 -4.32
C ALA A 27 3.58 -2.67 -4.34
N GLN A 28 2.25 -2.60 -4.45
CA GLN A 28 1.48 -1.34 -4.43
C GLN A 28 0.56 -1.25 -3.19
N ALA A 29 0.81 -2.11 -2.18
CA ALA A 29 0.08 -2.05 -0.93
C ALA A 29 0.39 -0.73 -0.22
N THR A 30 -0.66 0.00 0.13
CA THR A 30 -0.58 1.20 0.96
C THR A 30 -0.29 0.81 2.41
N PRO A 31 0.27 1.71 3.23
CA PRO A 31 0.42 1.46 4.68
C PRO A 31 -0.90 1.04 5.35
N PHE A 32 -2.03 1.57 4.88
CA PHE A 32 -3.36 1.20 5.36
C PHE A 32 -3.73 -0.25 5.04
N ASP A 33 -3.33 -0.76 3.87
CA ASP A 33 -3.56 -2.17 3.49
C ASP A 33 -2.84 -3.14 4.45
N PHE A 34 -1.67 -2.75 4.98
CA PHE A 34 -0.96 -3.52 6.00
C PHE A 34 -1.69 -3.52 7.35
N VAL A 35 -2.28 -2.40 7.75
CA VAL A 35 -3.12 -2.33 8.97
C VAL A 35 -4.34 -3.23 8.81
N LEU A 36 -5.00 -3.18 7.65
CA LEU A 36 -6.14 -4.03 7.34
C LEU A 36 -5.75 -5.52 7.39
N LEU A 37 -4.61 -5.89 6.80
CA LEU A 37 -4.08 -7.25 6.86
C LEU A 37 -3.85 -7.72 8.30
N LEU A 38 -3.31 -6.85 9.16
CA LEU A 38 -3.06 -7.16 10.58
C LEU A 38 -4.38 -7.40 11.33
N ILE A 39 -5.39 -6.55 11.12
CA ILE A 39 -6.72 -6.72 11.74
C ILE A 39 -7.36 -8.03 11.28
N ILE A 40 -7.27 -8.37 9.99
CA ILE A 40 -7.80 -9.63 9.46
C ILE A 40 -7.08 -10.83 10.08
N ALA A 41 -5.76 -10.76 10.26
CA ALA A 41 -4.98 -11.82 10.88
C ALA A 41 -5.39 -12.06 12.34
N GLU A 42 -5.52 -11.00 13.13
CA GLU A 42 -5.96 -11.08 14.53
C GLU A 42 -7.38 -11.64 14.64
N THR A 43 -8.29 -11.14 13.79
CA THR A 43 -9.69 -11.61 13.75
C THR A 43 -9.76 -13.09 13.36
N THR A 44 -8.95 -13.52 12.39
CA THR A 44 -8.87 -14.92 11.96
C THR A 44 -8.35 -15.81 13.10
N GLN A 45 -7.33 -15.35 13.83
CA GLN A 45 -6.80 -16.08 14.98
C GLN A 45 -7.88 -16.24 16.06
N GLN A 46 -8.62 -15.17 16.37
CA GLN A 46 -9.75 -15.24 17.29
C GLN A 46 -10.82 -16.21 16.78
N ALA A 47 -11.15 -16.22 15.48
CA ALA A 47 -12.14 -17.12 14.89
C ALA A 47 -11.77 -18.61 15.02
N LEU A 48 -10.47 -18.90 14.92
CA LEU A 48 -9.92 -20.26 14.99
C LEU A 48 -9.80 -20.77 16.43
N LEU A 49 -9.50 -19.88 17.39
CA LEU A 49 -9.22 -20.24 18.78
C LEU A 49 -10.40 -19.95 19.74
N GLY A 50 -11.36 -19.14 19.33
CA GLY A 50 -12.47 -18.69 20.17
C GLY A 50 -13.67 -19.63 20.17
N ASP A 51 -14.29 -19.76 21.33
CA ASP A 51 -15.54 -20.51 21.51
C ASP A 51 -16.68 -19.83 20.75
N ASP A 52 -17.44 -20.66 20.01
CA ASP A 52 -18.68 -20.31 19.30
C ASP A 52 -18.67 -19.06 18.40
N PHE A 53 -19.24 -17.94 18.85
CA PHE A 53 -19.59 -16.73 18.07
C PHE A 53 -18.42 -16.07 17.35
N SER A 54 -17.19 -16.53 17.59
CA SER A 54 -15.97 -16.04 16.97
C SER A 54 -15.95 -16.19 15.44
N LEU A 55 -16.51 -17.27 14.88
CA LEU A 55 -16.54 -17.43 13.41
C LEU A 55 -17.51 -16.45 12.75
N THR A 56 -18.75 -16.36 13.23
CA THR A 56 -19.75 -15.43 12.67
C THR A 56 -19.28 -13.98 12.81
N ASN A 57 -18.73 -13.60 13.97
CA ASN A 57 -18.17 -12.28 14.17
C ASN A 57 -16.99 -12.00 13.23
N ALA A 58 -16.11 -12.97 13.01
CA ALA A 58 -15.00 -12.83 12.07
C ALA A 58 -15.48 -12.65 10.63
N VAL A 59 -16.46 -13.44 10.18
CA VAL A 59 -17.05 -13.30 8.85
C VAL A 59 -17.71 -11.93 8.69
N VAL A 60 -18.52 -11.51 9.66
CA VAL A 60 -19.18 -10.19 9.63
C VAL A 60 -18.15 -9.07 9.60
N LEU A 61 -17.10 -9.14 10.43
CA LEU A 61 -16.06 -8.13 10.47
C LEU A 61 -15.27 -8.08 9.16
N ILE A 62 -14.82 -9.23 8.65
CA ILE A 62 -14.08 -9.33 7.39
C ILE A 62 -14.91 -8.78 6.23
N VAL A 63 -16.19 -9.16 6.12
CA VAL A 63 -17.10 -8.67 5.07
C VAL A 63 -17.34 -7.16 5.21
N THR A 64 -17.53 -6.67 6.45
CA THR A 64 -17.74 -5.24 6.72
C THR A 64 -16.52 -4.42 6.32
N LEU A 65 -15.33 -4.83 6.77
CA LEU A 65 -14.08 -4.16 6.43
C LEU A 65 -13.82 -4.17 4.93
N PHE A 66 -14.11 -5.29 4.25
CA PHE A 66 -13.97 -5.39 2.80
C PHE A 66 -14.97 -4.49 2.05
N ALA A 67 -16.22 -4.45 2.49
CA ALA A 67 -17.23 -3.56 1.93
C ALA A 67 -16.86 -2.08 2.11
N VAL A 68 -16.30 -1.72 3.26
CA VAL A 68 -15.78 -0.38 3.54
C VAL A 68 -14.57 -0.07 2.65
N ASP A 69 -13.64 -1.01 2.45
CA ASP A 69 -12.48 -0.81 1.57
C ASP A 69 -12.89 -0.57 0.12
N ILE A 70 -13.85 -1.34 -0.40
CA ILE A 70 -14.43 -1.13 -1.72
C ILE A 70 -15.12 0.24 -1.79
N ALA A 71 -15.94 0.59 -0.80
CA ALA A 71 -16.62 1.88 -0.74
C ALA A 71 -15.63 3.05 -0.74
N LEU A 72 -14.58 2.97 0.09
CA LEU A 72 -13.49 3.94 0.12
C LEU A 72 -12.79 4.02 -1.24
N SER A 73 -12.55 2.89 -1.92
CA SER A 73 -11.97 2.87 -3.26
C SER A 73 -12.84 3.60 -4.31
N PHE A 74 -14.17 3.51 -4.21
CA PHE A 74 -15.08 4.29 -5.05
C PHE A 74 -15.07 5.78 -4.68
N VAL A 75 -15.08 6.12 -3.40
CA VAL A 75 -15.05 7.50 -2.91
C VAL A 75 -13.75 8.21 -3.30
N LYS A 76 -12.60 7.54 -3.17
CA LYS A 76 -11.29 8.03 -3.62
C LYS A 76 -11.29 8.38 -5.11
N ARG A 77 -12.01 7.60 -5.93
CA ARG A 77 -12.15 7.83 -7.37
C ARG A 77 -12.95 9.10 -7.69
N TRP A 78 -13.87 9.48 -6.83
CA TRP A 78 -14.75 10.63 -7.03
C TRP A 78 -14.23 11.92 -6.38
N SER A 79 -13.35 11.80 -5.38
CA SER A 79 -12.75 12.94 -4.69
C SER A 79 -11.25 12.77 -4.51
N SER A 80 -10.48 13.51 -5.30
CA SER A 80 -9.02 13.58 -5.19
C SER A 80 -8.56 14.07 -3.82
N ARG A 81 -9.38 14.85 -3.09
CA ARG A 81 -9.08 15.29 -1.72
C ARG A 81 -9.12 14.14 -0.71
N ILE A 82 -10.08 13.24 -0.86
CA ILE A 82 -10.20 12.05 0.01
C ILE A 82 -9.08 11.06 -0.31
N ALA A 83 -8.76 10.88 -1.59
CA ALA A 83 -7.58 10.12 -2.01
C ALA A 83 -6.29 10.70 -1.41
N LEU A 84 -6.10 12.02 -1.48
CA LEU A 84 -4.96 12.70 -0.85
C LEU A 84 -4.87 12.48 0.66
N TRP A 85 -6.02 12.46 1.35
CA TRP A 85 -6.06 12.36 2.81
C TRP A 85 -5.81 10.92 3.30
N LEU A 86 -6.25 9.92 2.52
CA LEU A 86 -6.11 8.49 2.84
C LEU A 86 -4.79 7.90 2.33
N ASP A 87 -4.38 8.22 1.11
CA ASP A 87 -3.20 7.65 0.45
C ASP A 87 -1.99 8.60 0.50
N GLY A 88 -2.18 9.87 0.85
CA GLY A 88 -1.13 10.89 0.80
C GLY A 88 -0.99 11.54 -0.57
N THR A 89 -0.09 12.53 -0.68
CA THR A 89 0.32 13.14 -1.97
C THR A 89 1.65 12.58 -2.44
N PRO A 90 1.77 12.18 -3.72
CA PRO A 90 3.09 12.00 -4.29
C PRO A 90 3.84 13.34 -4.22
N THR A 91 5.08 13.29 -3.76
CA THR A 91 5.90 14.49 -3.51
C THR A 91 7.09 14.48 -4.45
N VAL A 92 7.21 15.50 -5.29
CA VAL A 92 8.37 15.64 -6.17
C VAL A 92 9.58 16.05 -5.34
N LEU A 93 10.63 15.24 -5.37
CA LEU A 93 11.89 15.46 -4.66
C LEU A 93 12.94 16.11 -5.57
N ILE A 94 12.96 15.71 -6.84
CA ILE A 94 13.86 16.25 -7.87
C ILE A 94 13.03 16.55 -9.11
N SER A 95 13.25 17.71 -9.73
CA SER A 95 12.62 18.11 -10.99
C SER A 95 13.62 18.82 -11.90
N GLY A 96 13.79 18.33 -13.13
CA GLY A 96 14.77 18.86 -14.08
C GLY A 96 16.21 18.81 -13.56
N GLY A 97 16.54 17.80 -12.75
CA GLY A 97 17.84 17.67 -12.07
C GLY A 97 18.09 18.68 -10.93
N LYS A 98 17.10 19.49 -10.54
CA LYS A 98 17.18 20.36 -9.35
C LYS A 98 16.53 19.68 -8.15
N ILE A 99 17.25 19.68 -7.03
CA ILE A 99 16.77 19.12 -5.76
C ILE A 99 15.82 20.11 -5.09
N ASP A 100 14.64 19.65 -4.67
CA ASP A 100 13.76 20.37 -3.77
C ASP A 100 14.09 19.98 -2.31
N ALA A 101 15.02 20.73 -1.70
CA ALA A 101 15.47 20.48 -0.34
C ALA A 101 14.35 20.64 0.71
N GLU A 102 13.35 21.50 0.45
CA GLU A 102 12.22 21.63 1.36
C GLU A 102 11.30 20.43 1.30
N ALA A 103 10.97 19.95 0.09
CA ALA A 103 10.18 18.75 -0.11
C ALA A 103 10.86 17.53 0.52
N MET A 104 12.16 17.35 0.30
CA MET A 104 12.94 16.28 0.92
C MET A 104 12.96 16.35 2.44
N ARG A 105 13.13 17.54 3.02
CA ARG A 105 13.09 17.74 4.47
C ARG A 105 11.70 17.43 5.06
N ARG A 106 10.63 17.85 4.38
CA ARG A 106 9.24 17.52 4.80
C ARG A 106 8.96 16.02 4.70
N ALA A 107 9.43 15.39 3.63
CA ALA A 107 9.29 13.96 3.38
C ALA A 107 10.24 13.08 4.21
N ARG A 108 11.23 13.69 4.89
CA ARG A 108 12.31 13.00 5.63
C ARG A 108 13.11 12.02 4.75
N VAL A 109 13.26 12.35 3.47
CA VAL A 109 14.02 11.55 2.50
C VAL A 109 15.40 12.19 2.30
N SER A 110 16.45 11.39 2.34
CA SER A 110 17.82 11.86 2.08
C SER A 110 18.16 11.76 0.58
N LEU A 111 19.13 12.57 0.13
CA LEU A 111 19.62 12.47 -1.26
C LEU A 111 20.25 11.10 -1.54
N GLU A 112 20.83 10.51 -0.51
CA GLU A 112 21.50 9.23 -0.57
C GLU A 112 20.50 8.09 -0.82
N GLU A 113 19.33 8.12 -0.19
CA GLU A 113 18.21 7.20 -0.47
C GLU A 113 17.71 7.32 -1.92
N VAL A 114 17.61 8.54 -2.44
CA VAL A 114 17.21 8.76 -3.84
C VAL A 114 18.25 8.18 -4.80
N LEU A 115 19.54 8.39 -4.53
CA LEU A 115 20.64 7.86 -5.36
C LEU A 115 20.80 6.33 -5.21
N GLU A 116 20.54 5.77 -4.04
CA GLU A 116 20.45 4.32 -3.84
C GLU A 116 19.32 3.72 -4.67
N THR A 117 18.14 4.34 -4.64
CA THR A 117 16.99 3.91 -5.45
C THR A 117 17.29 4.02 -6.94
N ALA A 118 17.92 5.12 -7.37
CA ALA A 118 18.34 5.33 -8.76
C ALA A 118 19.35 4.28 -9.25
N ARG A 119 20.28 3.86 -8.38
CA ARG A 119 21.21 2.74 -8.64
C ARG A 119 20.47 1.42 -8.77
N HIS A 120 19.53 1.14 -7.88
CA HIS A 120 18.77 -0.11 -7.89
C HIS A 120 17.83 -0.23 -9.09
N GLN A 121 17.12 0.84 -9.46
CA GLN A 121 16.13 0.81 -10.55
C GLN A 121 16.76 0.91 -11.93
N HIS A 122 17.79 1.75 -12.09
CA HIS A 122 18.31 2.15 -13.40
C HIS A 122 19.84 2.11 -13.51
N GLY A 123 20.56 1.71 -12.45
CA GLY A 123 22.02 1.68 -12.45
C GLY A 123 22.69 3.06 -12.46
N LEU A 124 21.94 4.13 -12.20
CA LEU A 124 22.42 5.52 -12.26
C LEU A 124 23.32 5.81 -11.06
N LYS A 125 24.51 6.36 -11.28
CA LYS A 125 25.50 6.60 -10.21
C LYS A 125 25.57 8.05 -9.77
N SER A 126 25.00 8.97 -10.54
CA SER A 126 25.07 10.39 -10.25
C SER A 126 23.72 11.07 -10.41
N LEU A 127 23.54 12.14 -9.62
CA LEU A 127 22.38 13.02 -9.70
C LEU A 127 22.23 13.65 -11.10
N ALA A 128 23.33 13.86 -11.81
CA ALA A 128 23.30 14.44 -13.15
C ALA A 128 22.52 13.60 -14.17
N GLN A 129 22.39 12.29 -13.91
CA GLN A 129 21.64 11.35 -14.74
C GLN A 129 20.16 11.25 -14.36
N VAL A 130 19.74 11.90 -13.27
CA VAL A 130 18.35 11.91 -12.80
C VAL A 130 17.66 13.17 -13.31
N ASP A 131 16.54 13.00 -14.01
CA ASP A 131 15.70 14.13 -14.43
C ASP A 131 14.70 14.48 -13.35
N ALA A 132 13.97 13.47 -12.86
CA ALA A 132 13.01 13.62 -11.79
C ALA A 132 13.08 12.47 -10.79
N ALA A 133 12.70 12.76 -9.55
CA ALA A 133 12.48 11.75 -8.52
C ALA A 133 11.22 12.12 -7.75
N VAL A 134 10.34 11.16 -7.56
CA VAL A 134 9.04 11.34 -6.90
C VAL A 134 8.92 10.35 -5.77
N LEU A 135 8.60 10.83 -4.57
CA LEU A 135 8.16 9.97 -3.48
C LEU A 135 6.69 9.64 -3.72
N GLU A 136 6.42 8.38 -4.03
CA GLU A 136 5.06 7.88 -4.26
C GLU A 136 4.28 7.74 -2.95
N THR A 137 2.96 7.68 -3.05
CA THR A 137 2.05 7.50 -1.90
C THR A 137 2.33 6.23 -1.09
N GLY A 138 2.84 5.19 -1.75
CA GLY A 138 3.28 3.95 -1.09
C GLY A 138 4.61 4.07 -0.33
N GLY A 139 5.24 5.25 -0.30
CA GLY A 139 6.51 5.48 0.39
C GLY A 139 7.76 5.03 -0.38
N HIS A 140 7.61 4.49 -1.59
CA HIS A 140 8.73 4.17 -2.46
C HIS A 140 9.10 5.37 -3.34
N ILE A 141 10.37 5.46 -3.71
CA ILE A 141 10.87 6.51 -4.60
C ILE A 141 10.86 5.98 -6.02
N SER A 142 10.25 6.74 -6.93
CA SER A 142 10.31 6.52 -8.37
C SER A 142 11.33 7.47 -8.98
N VAL A 143 12.24 6.97 -9.81
CA VAL A 143 13.30 7.77 -10.45
C VAL A 143 13.12 7.76 -11.96
N ILE A 144 13.15 8.96 -12.57
CA ILE A 144 13.09 9.14 -14.01
C ILE A 144 14.50 9.55 -14.49
N PRO A 145 15.18 8.73 -15.31
CA PRO A 145 16.48 9.09 -15.89
C PRO A 145 16.34 10.25 -16.88
N LYS A 146 17.40 11.05 -17.02
CA LYS A 146 17.50 12.00 -18.14
C LYS A 146 17.61 11.27 -19.46
N ASP A 147 16.90 11.78 -20.45
CA ASP A 147 17.04 11.34 -21.83
C ASP A 147 18.47 11.64 -22.31
N GLN A 148 19.16 10.61 -22.80
CA GLN A 148 20.49 10.77 -23.38
C GLN A 148 20.33 11.20 -24.84
N SER A 149 19.99 12.47 -25.05
CA SER A 149 20.09 13.13 -26.36
C SER A 149 21.49 13.66 -26.59
#